data_AF-A0AAD9J2S6-F1
#
_entry.id   AF-A0AAD9J2S6-F1
#
_cell.length_a   1.000
_cell.length_b   1.000
_cell.length_c   1.000
_cell.angle_alpha   90.00
_cell.angle_beta   90.00
_cell.angle_gamma   90.00
#
_symmetry.space_group_name_H-M   'P 1'
#
loop_
_entity.id
_entity.type
_entity.pdbx_description
1 polymer ?
#
loop_
_entity_poly.entity_id
_entity_poly.type
_entity_poly.pdbx_seq_one_letter_code
_entity_poly.pdbx_strand_id
1 'polypeptide(L)'
;MSQNEGETIDSFHTRLRQRAVNCEFPDVDQEIRCQILRRPKHKKLRTYTIEQPGKNITDILTYARALEVTEHTQYIGKADSSVKVSVNMMPHGQ
;
A
#
# COMPACT_ATOMS: atom_id res chain seq x y z
N MET A 1 18.07 -2.66 5.91
CA MET A 1 16.95 -3.48 6.43
C MET A 1 15.89 -3.53 5.35
N SER A 2 15.25 -4.67 5.13
CA SER A 2 14.17 -4.81 4.14
C SER A 2 12.84 -5.04 4.84
N GLN A 3 11.73 -4.75 4.17
CA GLN A 3 10.41 -5.18 4.61
C GLN A 3 10.33 -6.71 4.48
N ASN A 4 9.90 -7.42 5.53
CA ASN A 4 9.79 -8.87 5.54
C ASN A 4 8.59 -9.34 4.70
N GLU A 5 8.60 -10.61 4.31
CA GLU A 5 7.45 -11.23 3.64
C GLU A 5 6.24 -11.24 4.58
N GLY A 6 5.10 -10.75 4.10
CA GLY A 6 3.87 -10.61 4.89
C GLY A 6 3.85 -9.45 5.90
N GLU A 7 4.95 -8.72 6.08
CA GLU A 7 5.00 -7.56 6.98
C GLU A 7 4.28 -6.37 6.35
N THR A 8 3.37 -5.74 7.11
CA THR A 8 2.68 -4.53 6.65
C THR A 8 3.60 -3.31 6.69
N ILE A 9 3.30 -2.28 5.88
CA ILE A 9 4.11 -1.06 5.89
C ILE A 9 4.14 -0.39 7.27
N ASP A 10 3.04 -0.49 8.03
CA ASP A 10 2.93 0.10 9.37
C ASP A 10 3.82 -0.61 10.40
N SER A 11 3.89 -1.94 10.31
CA SER A 11 4.80 -2.77 11.12
C SER A 11 6.25 -2.46 10.79
N PHE A 12 6.56 -2.34 9.50
CA PHE A 12 7.89 -1.97 9.02
C PHE A 12 8.30 -0.57 9.49
N HIS A 13 7.39 0.40 9.39
CA HIS A 13 7.58 1.76 9.90
C HIS A 13 7.84 1.77 11.41
N THR A 14 7.03 1.05 12.19
CA THR A 14 7.18 0.94 13.64
C THR A 14 8.55 0.37 14.01
N ARG A 15 8.99 -0.70 13.32
CA ARG A 15 10.31 -1.30 13.54
C ARG A 15 11.45 -0.34 13.18
N LEU A 16 11.32 0.39 12.07
CA LEU A 16 12.31 1.41 11.69
C LEU A 16 12.39 2.51 12.77
N ARG A 17 11.25 2.95 13.29
CA ARG A 17 11.20 3.97 14.35
C ARG A 17 11.81 3.47 15.66
N GLN A 18 11.51 2.24 16.08
CA GLN A 18 12.13 1.61 17.26
C GLN A 18 13.65 1.49 17.13
N ARG A 19 14.15 1.21 15.92
CA ARG A 19 15.60 1.15 15.67
C ARG A 19 16.22 2.54 15.65
N ALA A 20 15.52 3.52 15.09
CA ALA A 20 15.95 4.92 15.07
C ALA A 20 16.09 5.52 16.48
N VAL A 21 15.36 5.03 17.48
CA VAL A 21 15.54 5.46 18.89
C VAL A 21 16.98 5.30 19.39
N ASN A 22 17.69 4.28 18.88
CA ASN A 22 19.08 4.02 19.26
C ASN A 22 20.09 4.66 18.29
N CYS A 23 19.63 5.53 17.40
CA CYS A 23 20.47 6.21 16.42
C CYS A 23 20.31 7.72 16.56
N GLU A 24 21.44 8.44 16.57
CA GLU A 24 21.47 9.90 16.56
C GLU A 24 21.26 10.45 15.14
N PHE A 25 20.15 10.05 14.50
CA PHE A 25 19.80 10.60 13.19
C PHE A 25 19.39 12.07 13.34
N PRO A 26 19.91 12.98 12.51
CA PRO A 26 19.52 14.39 12.54
C PRO A 26 18.06 14.59 12.15
N ASP A 27 17.53 13.70 11.30
CA ASP A 27 16.13 13.65 10.92
C ASP A 27 15.67 12.19 10.80
N VAL A 28 14.91 11.74 11.78
CA VAL A 28 14.43 10.34 11.87
C VAL A 28 13.49 10.02 10.71
N ASP A 29 12.60 10.94 10.34
CA ASP A 29 11.62 10.73 9.28
C ASP A 29 12.27 10.62 7.90
N GLN A 30 13.29 11.43 7.62
CA GLN A 30 14.08 11.37 6.40
C GLN A 30 14.85 10.04 6.29
N GLU A 31 15.44 9.56 7.39
CA GLU A 31 16.15 8.27 7.36
C GLU A 31 15.17 7.10 7.21
N ILE A 32 14.03 7.13 7.90
CA ILE A 32 12.95 6.14 7.73
C ILE A 32 12.50 6.10 6.25
N ARG A 33 12.31 7.26 5.63
CA ARG A 33 12.00 7.38 4.20
C ARG A 33 13.09 6.76 3.32
N CYS A 34 14.36 7.04 3.60
CA CYS A 34 15.49 6.44 2.88
C CYS A 34 15.51 4.90 3.02
N GLN A 35 15.13 4.37 4.18
CA GLN A 35 15.02 2.93 4.40
C GLN A 35 13.85 2.31 3.63
N ILE A 36 12.69 2.98 3.57
CA ILE A 36 11.55 2.56 2.73
C ILE A 36 11.94 2.59 1.24
N LEU A 37 12.71 3.58 0.80
CA LEU A 37 13.20 3.68 -0.58
C LEU A 37 14.17 2.54 -0.94
N ARG A 38 15.07 2.17 -0.02
CA ARG A 38 16.14 1.20 -0.29
C ARG A 38 15.60 -0.17 -0.67
N ARG A 39 14.66 -0.72 0.12
CA ARG A 39 14.14 -2.09 -0.07
C ARG A 39 12.68 -2.23 0.40
N PRO A 40 11.70 -1.61 -0.28
CA PRO A 40 10.28 -1.83 0.02
C PRO A 40 9.81 -3.16 -0.59
N LYS A 41 8.71 -3.73 -0.05
CA LYS A 41 8.05 -4.91 -0.62
C LYS A 41 7.56 -4.66 -2.06
N HIS A 42 6.97 -3.48 -2.31
CA HIS A 42 6.40 -3.15 -3.61
C HIS A 42 7.31 -2.24 -4.42
N LYS A 43 7.62 -2.64 -5.67
CA LYS A 43 8.38 -1.78 -6.61
C LYS A 43 7.68 -0.44 -6.89
N LYS A 44 6.34 -0.42 -6.89
CA LYS A 44 5.54 0.81 -7.06
C LYS A 44 5.81 1.84 -5.96
N LEU A 45 5.96 1.38 -4.71
CA LEU A 45 6.30 2.25 -3.57
C LEU A 45 7.68 2.87 -3.74
N ARG A 46 8.65 2.10 -4.25
CA ARG A 46 9.99 2.61 -4.57
C ARG A 46 9.94 3.70 -5.62
N THR A 47 9.26 3.45 -6.74
CA THR A 47 9.13 4.43 -7.83
C THR A 47 8.47 5.71 -7.34
N TYR A 48 7.34 5.61 -6.65
CA TYR A 48 6.64 6.75 -6.05
C TYR A 48 7.54 7.57 -5.11
N THR A 49 8.34 6.90 -4.28
CA THR A 49 9.25 7.58 -3.35
C THR A 49 10.39 8.31 -4.09
N ILE A 50 10.88 7.77 -5.22
CA ILE A 50 11.89 8.44 -6.07
C ILE A 50 11.30 9.67 -6.75
N GLU A 51 10.10 9.53 -7.32
CA GLU A 51 9.42 10.61 -8.05
C GLU A 51 8.99 11.77 -7.15
N GLN A 52 8.84 11.51 -5.85
CA GLN A 52 8.32 12.47 -4.88
C GLN A 52 9.37 12.81 -3.81
N PRO A 53 10.50 13.48 -4.14
CA PRO A 53 11.61 13.72 -3.21
C PRO A 53 11.23 14.56 -1.99
N GLY A 54 10.26 15.47 -2.11
CA GLY A 54 9.81 16.37 -1.04
C GLY A 54 8.60 15.89 -0.23
N LYS A 55 8.09 14.68 -0.47
CA LYS A 55 6.93 14.16 0.27
C LYS A 55 7.31 13.70 1.68
N ASN A 56 6.42 13.98 2.64
CA ASN A 56 6.62 13.54 4.01
C ASN A 56 6.44 12.03 4.12
N ILE A 57 6.98 11.44 5.19
CA ILE A 57 6.83 10.01 5.48
C ILE A 57 5.35 9.60 5.52
N THR A 58 4.48 10.45 6.04
CA THR A 58 3.03 10.20 6.16
C THR A 58 2.36 10.02 4.79
N ASP A 59 2.72 10.83 3.79
CA ASP A 59 2.22 10.68 2.42
C ASP A 59 2.67 9.35 1.82
N ILE A 60 3.94 8.97 2.02
CA ILE A 60 4.50 7.71 1.54
C ILE A 60 3.79 6.52 2.19
N LEU A 61 3.55 6.56 3.50
CA LEU A 61 2.82 5.53 4.23
C LEU A 61 1.38 5.41 3.76
N THR A 62 0.72 6.54 3.48
CA THR A 62 -0.64 6.56 2.93
C THR A 62 -0.70 5.88 1.58
N TYR A 63 0.24 6.19 0.67
CA TYR A 63 0.35 5.53 -0.62
C TYR A 63 0.66 4.03 -0.48
N ALA A 64 1.55 3.66 0.44
CA ALA A 64 1.88 2.26 0.71
C ALA A 64 0.68 1.46 1.21
N ARG A 65 -0.11 2.00 2.15
CA ARG A 65 -1.36 1.37 2.62
C ARG A 65 -2.36 1.19 1.49
N ALA A 66 -2.49 2.19 0.60
CA ALA A 66 -3.35 2.08 -0.58
C ALA A 66 -2.88 0.95 -1.53
N LEU A 67 -1.57 0.75 -1.68
CA LEU A 67 -1.02 -0.38 -2.43
C LEU A 67 -1.33 -1.72 -1.78
N GLU A 68 -1.23 -1.84 -0.45
CA GLU A 68 -1.57 -3.05 0.29
C GLU A 68 -3.05 -3.41 0.14
N VAL A 69 -3.95 -2.42 0.25
CA VAL A 69 -5.38 -2.60 0.00
C VAL A 69 -5.62 -3.02 -1.46
N THR A 70 -4.92 -2.41 -2.41
CA THR A 70 -5.04 -2.73 -3.85
C THR A 70 -4.51 -4.14 -4.16
N GLU A 71 -3.45 -4.59 -3.51
CA GLU A 71 -2.95 -5.96 -3.62
C GLU A 71 -3.97 -6.97 -3.08
N HIS A 72 -4.64 -6.64 -1.98
CA HIS A 72 -5.69 -7.48 -1.40
C HIS A 72 -6.99 -7.46 -2.24
N THR A 73 -7.36 -6.31 -2.82
CA THR A 73 -8.56 -6.16 -3.67
C THR A 73 -8.40 -6.77 -5.06
N GLN A 74 -7.17 -6.87 -5.59
CA GLN A 74 -6.91 -7.60 -6.83
C GLN A 74 -7.29 -9.10 -6.74
N TYR A 75 -7.33 -9.67 -5.54
CA TYR A 75 -7.75 -11.05 -5.32
C TYR A 75 -9.28 -11.23 -5.30
N ILE A 76 -10.03 -10.19 -4.92
CA ILE A 76 -11.51 -10.19 -4.89
C ILE A 76 -12.15 -9.63 -6.18
N GLY A 77 -11.41 -8.89 -7.01
CA GLY A 77 -11.90 -8.29 -8.26
C GLY A 77 -11.87 -9.18 -9.51
N LYS A 78 -11.52 -10.46 -9.37
CA LYS A 78 -11.58 -11.47 -10.45
C LYS A 78 -12.78 -12.40 -10.29
N ALA A 79 -13.87 -11.91 -9.70
CA ALA A 79 -15.17 -12.57 -9.71
C ALA A 79 -16.10 -11.83 -10.69
N ASP A 80 -16.21 -12.43 -11.88
CA ASP A 80 -17.35 -12.44 -12.80
C ASP A 80 -18.12 -11.13 -13.06
N SER A 81 -17.68 -10.42 -14.12
CA SER A 81 -18.56 -9.48 -14.82
C SER A 81 -19.45 -10.28 -15.80
N SER A 82 -20.53 -10.88 -15.31
CA SER A 82 -21.61 -11.40 -16.16
C SER A 82 -22.99 -11.35 -15.48
N VAL A 83 -23.37 -10.19 -14.92
CA VAL A 83 -24.78 -9.95 -14.62
C VAL A 83 -25.49 -9.51 -15.90
N LYS A 84 -26.02 -10.48 -16.63
CA LYS A 84 -27.01 -10.24 -17.69
C LYS A 84 -28.37 -10.14 -17.00
N VAL A 85 -28.80 -8.93 -16.67
CA VAL A 85 -30.16 -8.73 -16.15
C VAL A 85 -31.13 -8.80 -17.33
N SER A 86 -31.71 -9.97 -17.54
CA SER A 86 -32.85 -10.14 -18.44
C SER A 86 -34.10 -9.69 -17.68
N VAL A 87 -34.62 -8.52 -18.02
CA VAL A 87 -35.90 -8.03 -17.47
C VAL A 87 -37.05 -8.92 -17.93
N ASN A 88 -37.75 -9.52 -16.96
CA ASN A 88 -38.89 -10.41 -17.16
C ASN A 88 -40.04 -9.74 -17.92
N MET A 89 -40.43 -10.34 -19.05
CA MET A 89 -41.77 -10.21 -19.62
C MET A 89 -42.55 -11.47 -19.27
N MET A 90 -43.63 -11.36 -18.49
CA MET A 90 -44.70 -12.37 -18.51
C MET A 90 -46.08 -11.69 -18.42
N PRO A 91 -47.05 -12.08 -19.28
CA PRO A 91 -48.28 -11.33 -19.51
C PRO A 91 -49.53 -11.96 -18.86
N HIS A 92 -50.63 -11.21 -18.97
CA HIS A 92 -52.06 -11.58 -18.84
C HIS A 92 -52.52 -12.10 -17.45
N GLY A 93 -53.60 -11.59 -16.83
CA GLY A 93 -54.85 -11.14 -17.42
C GLY A 93 -55.85 -12.29 -17.39
N GLN A 94 -56.69 -12.34 -16.35
CA GLN A 94 -58.13 -12.67 -16.37
C GLN A 94 -58.75 -12.30 -15.03
#